data_AF-A0A964RNT3-F1
#
_entry.id   AF-A0A964RNT3-F1
#
_cell.length_a   1.000
_cell.length_b   1.000
_cell.length_c   1.000
_cell.angle_alpha   90.00
_cell.angle_beta   90.00
_cell.angle_gamma   90.00
#
_symmetry.space_group_name_H-M   'P 1'
#
loop_
_entity.id
_entity.type
_entity.pdbx_description
1 polymer ?
#
loop_
_entity_poly.entity_id
_entity_poly.type
_entity_poly.pdbx_seq_one_letter_code
_entity_poly.pdbx_strand_id
1 'polypeptide(L)'
;MRLSKKRKSLLLIASISTIYIIISLFKPIELVALADNNSNDEICDIVQNIFSIKNKAILNKDLDSIKSLYATDTKYGQWAYEYEQRKAKYVNNWAEKQGIQFVDIIPRIVIRKSKVGDNKCSFSILCNAEYKYIYPDQPEQINSSRIGTYHSFQLTKRDSGWIITKEWYTDPFADSLSLESIKVDTIKEYIASQPSRDLSGINDKRKGAKEYADKYCGAATKEEYGFKYNNKYRDFNPEGGDCANFASQILHEGAKFKENSTWNYDNGSATGPWVNAGKFTYYMLNSGRASLIAKGSYEKVYKASYKLLPGDFVAYEKKGDITHVSMVTGADSKGYSLVSCHNSDRNDVPWDLGWSDKKIKFWLIRVHY
;
A
#
# COMPACT_ATOMS: atom_id res chain seq x y z
N MET A 1 68.43 16.80 -31.69
CA MET A 1 67.70 15.52 -31.77
C MET A 1 66.36 15.74 -32.47
N ARG A 2 66.30 15.54 -33.80
CA ARG A 2 65.13 15.89 -34.65
C ARG A 2 64.11 14.74 -34.63
N LEU A 3 63.02 14.89 -33.89
CA LEU A 3 61.85 14.01 -34.02
C LEU A 3 61.27 14.13 -35.43
N SER A 4 61.15 13.00 -36.15
CA SER A 4 60.69 12.94 -37.54
C SER A 4 59.28 13.52 -37.69
N LYS A 5 59.00 14.18 -38.82
CA LYS A 5 57.70 14.80 -39.13
C LYS A 5 56.51 13.84 -38.92
N LYS A 6 56.70 12.53 -39.10
CA LYS A 6 55.67 11.50 -38.84
C LYS A 6 55.30 11.37 -37.35
N ARG A 7 56.28 11.44 -36.42
CA ARG A 7 56.00 11.37 -34.97
C ARG A 7 55.29 12.62 -34.44
N LYS A 8 55.59 13.80 -35.00
CA LYS A 8 54.86 15.05 -34.65
C LYS A 8 53.40 15.03 -35.14
N SER A 9 53.15 14.45 -36.32
CA SER A 9 51.79 14.30 -36.85
C SER A 9 50.95 13.30 -36.05
N LEU A 10 51.54 12.17 -35.62
CA LEU A 10 50.86 11.18 -34.75
C LEU A 10 50.53 11.73 -33.36
N LEU A 11 51.43 12.53 -32.77
CA LEU A 11 51.16 13.19 -31.48
C LEU A 11 50.07 14.26 -31.60
N LEU A 12 50.04 15.02 -32.71
CA LEU A 12 49.00 16.03 -32.96
C LEU A 12 47.61 15.39 -33.13
N ILE A 13 47.54 14.28 -33.88
CA ILE A 13 46.29 13.53 -34.10
C ILE A 13 45.79 12.93 -32.77
N ALA A 14 46.68 12.34 -31.96
CA ALA A 14 46.32 11.79 -30.66
C ALA A 14 45.78 12.86 -29.69
N SER A 15 46.35 14.07 -29.68
CA SER A 15 45.85 15.20 -28.88
C SER A 15 44.52 15.78 -29.37
N ILE A 16 44.26 15.76 -30.68
CA ILE A 16 42.97 16.20 -31.25
C ILE A 16 41.88 15.17 -30.93
N SER A 17 42.20 13.87 -30.97
CA SER A 17 41.27 12.80 -30.59
C SER A 17 40.90 12.83 -29.10
N THR A 18 41.82 13.17 -28.20
CA THR A 18 41.53 13.29 -26.76
C THR A 18 40.66 14.51 -26.45
N ILE A 19 40.85 15.64 -27.16
CA ILE A 19 40.00 16.83 -27.03
C ILE A 19 38.57 16.55 -27.53
N TYR A 20 38.40 15.79 -28.63
CA TYR A 20 37.08 15.43 -29.13
C TYR A 20 36.31 14.51 -28.18
N ILE A 21 36.99 13.59 -27.49
CA ILE A 21 36.37 12.71 -26.49
C ILE A 21 35.92 13.52 -25.25
N ILE A 22 36.72 14.50 -24.80
CA ILE A 22 36.37 15.38 -23.69
C ILE A 22 35.18 16.27 -24.07
N ILE A 23 35.11 16.80 -25.29
CA ILE A 23 33.96 17.61 -25.76
C ILE A 23 32.70 16.74 -25.93
N SER A 24 32.82 15.46 -26.29
CA SER A 24 31.67 14.53 -26.39
C SER A 24 31.08 14.11 -25.03
N LEU A 25 31.86 14.24 -23.94
CA LEU A 25 31.41 13.99 -22.57
C LEU A 25 30.71 15.20 -21.93
N PHE A 26 30.89 16.40 -22.51
CA PHE A 26 30.14 17.59 -22.15
C PHE A 26 29.07 17.86 -23.21
N LYS A 27 27.95 17.13 -23.14
CA LYS A 27 26.73 17.61 -23.82
C LYS A 27 26.40 19.00 -23.24
N PRO A 28 26.35 20.07 -24.04
CA PRO A 28 25.75 21.31 -23.56
C PRO A 28 24.30 20.99 -23.20
N ILE A 29 23.91 21.29 -21.97
CA ILE A 29 22.51 21.34 -21.58
C ILE A 29 21.92 22.48 -22.41
N GLU A 30 21.20 22.15 -23.47
CA GLU A 30 20.31 23.12 -24.11
C GLU A 30 19.27 23.51 -23.07
N LEU A 31 19.43 24.72 -22.52
CA LEU A 31 18.35 25.38 -21.80
C LEU A 31 17.25 25.65 -22.82
N VAL A 32 16.28 24.75 -22.87
CA VAL A 32 14.97 25.05 -23.46
C VAL A 32 14.36 26.13 -22.57
N ALA A 33 14.29 27.35 -23.10
CA ALA A 33 13.47 28.40 -22.50
C ALA A 33 12.00 27.98 -22.62
N LEU A 34 11.46 27.41 -21.54
CA LEU A 34 10.04 27.15 -21.41
C LEU A 34 9.37 28.39 -20.82
N ALA A 35 8.40 28.89 -21.57
CA ALA A 35 7.52 29.98 -21.20
C ALA A 35 6.76 29.67 -19.88
N ASP A 36 6.34 30.74 -19.21
CA ASP A 36 5.81 30.90 -17.84
C ASP A 36 4.60 30.02 -17.41
N ASN A 37 4.69 28.69 -17.55
CA ASN A 37 3.79 27.70 -16.93
C ASN A 37 4.54 26.60 -16.13
N ASN A 38 5.87 26.73 -15.96
CA ASN A 38 6.76 25.62 -15.57
C ASN A 38 6.85 25.29 -14.06
N SER A 39 6.55 26.24 -13.16
CA SER A 39 6.84 26.07 -11.72
C SER A 39 5.95 25.05 -11.00
N ASN A 40 4.71 24.87 -11.49
CA ASN A 40 3.77 23.92 -10.90
C ASN A 40 4.07 22.48 -11.32
N ASP A 41 4.54 22.26 -12.56
CA ASP A 41 4.91 20.93 -13.03
C ASP A 41 6.22 20.47 -12.36
N GLU A 42 7.21 21.36 -12.24
CA GLU A 42 8.46 21.08 -11.51
C GLU A 42 8.22 20.68 -10.04
N ILE A 43 7.32 21.37 -9.32
CA ILE A 43 7.02 21.00 -7.93
C ILE A 43 6.24 19.68 -7.83
N CYS A 44 5.40 19.36 -8.83
CA CYS A 44 4.72 18.07 -8.90
C CYS A 44 5.73 16.93 -9.10
N ASP A 45 6.74 17.11 -9.93
CA ASP A 45 7.83 16.16 -10.14
C ASP A 45 8.67 15.97 -8.88
N ILE A 46 8.94 17.05 -8.13
CA ILE A 46 9.60 16.98 -6.82
C ILE A 46 8.78 16.11 -5.86
N VAL A 47 7.46 16.28 -5.80
CA VAL A 47 6.59 15.44 -4.96
C VAL A 47 6.68 13.97 -5.39
N GLN A 48 6.59 13.67 -6.69
CA GLN A 48 6.72 12.28 -7.18
C GLN A 48 8.07 11.67 -6.83
N ASN A 49 9.16 12.43 -6.98
CA ASN A 49 10.50 11.98 -6.64
C ASN A 49 10.65 11.72 -5.13
N ILE A 50 10.09 12.58 -4.28
CA ILE A 50 10.08 12.37 -2.82
C ILE A 50 9.44 11.02 -2.48
N PHE A 51 8.24 10.72 -3.02
CA PHE A 51 7.60 9.43 -2.77
C PHE A 51 8.42 8.26 -3.32
N SER A 52 9.08 8.43 -4.45
CA SER A 52 9.99 7.41 -5.02
C SER A 52 11.20 7.15 -4.11
N ILE A 53 11.84 8.20 -3.60
CA ILE A 53 12.96 8.09 -2.65
C ILE A 53 12.51 7.41 -1.36
N LYS A 54 11.38 7.83 -0.77
CA LYS A 54 10.81 7.22 0.44
C LYS A 54 10.65 5.71 0.28
N ASN A 55 10.02 5.27 -0.80
CA ASN A 55 9.74 3.85 -1.03
C ASN A 55 11.01 3.02 -1.32
N LYS A 56 11.97 3.56 -2.08
CA LYS A 56 13.29 2.93 -2.25
C LYS A 56 14.05 2.82 -0.94
N ALA A 57 13.97 3.84 -0.10
CA ALA A 57 14.64 3.85 1.20
C ALA A 57 14.03 2.83 2.18
N ILE A 58 12.71 2.60 2.14
CA ILE A 58 12.06 1.50 2.90
C ILE A 58 12.64 0.14 2.49
N LEU A 59 12.75 -0.13 1.18
CA LEU A 59 13.31 -1.37 0.64
C LEU A 59 14.76 -1.59 1.08
N ASN A 60 15.57 -0.54 0.96
CA ASN A 60 17.00 -0.60 1.26
C ASN A 60 17.32 -0.43 2.76
N LYS A 61 16.30 -0.27 3.61
CA LYS A 61 16.45 0.02 5.05
C LYS A 61 17.28 1.29 5.32
N ASP A 62 17.24 2.25 4.38
CA ASP A 62 18.02 3.48 4.41
C ASP A 62 17.26 4.59 5.15
N LEU A 63 17.35 4.57 6.48
CA LEU A 63 16.66 5.56 7.32
C LEU A 63 17.25 6.97 7.17
N ASP A 64 18.50 7.10 6.74
CA ASP A 64 19.15 8.41 6.56
C ASP A 64 18.60 9.12 5.33
N SER A 65 18.40 8.42 4.22
CA SER A 65 17.69 8.95 3.06
C SER A 65 16.27 9.37 3.42
N ILE A 66 15.53 8.59 4.22
CA ILE A 66 14.21 9.01 4.70
C ILE A 66 14.33 10.30 5.51
N LYS A 67 15.22 10.34 6.50
CA LYS A 67 15.40 11.49 7.40
C LYS A 67 15.72 12.77 6.63
N SER A 68 16.55 12.69 5.59
CA SER A 68 16.98 13.83 4.79
C SER A 68 15.83 14.58 4.09
N LEU A 69 14.68 13.92 3.90
CA LEU A 69 13.50 14.52 3.27
C LEU A 69 12.69 15.40 4.22
N TYR A 70 12.92 15.31 5.54
CA TYR A 70 12.07 15.95 6.55
C TYR A 70 12.80 17.04 7.33
N ALA A 71 12.07 18.11 7.64
CA ALA A 71 12.50 19.18 8.53
C ALA A 71 12.43 18.73 10.00
N THR A 72 13.37 17.88 10.43
CA THR A 72 13.44 17.30 11.78
C THR A 72 13.73 18.33 12.89
N ASP A 73 14.13 19.54 12.50
CA ASP A 73 14.25 20.72 13.37
C ASP A 73 12.88 21.34 13.73
N THR A 74 11.81 20.92 13.07
CA THR A 74 10.44 21.38 13.36
C THR A 74 9.61 20.27 13.99
N LYS A 75 8.66 20.63 14.86
CA LYS A 75 7.77 19.66 15.53
C LYS A 75 7.01 18.77 14.53
N TYR A 76 6.40 19.36 13.50
CA TYR A 76 5.60 18.62 12.53
C TYR A 76 6.45 17.82 11.54
N GLY A 77 7.62 18.33 11.12
CA GLY A 77 8.55 17.58 10.29
C GLY A 77 9.16 16.40 11.04
N GLN A 78 9.54 16.58 12.31
CA GLN A 78 10.02 15.51 13.18
C GLN A 78 8.98 14.41 13.36
N TRP A 79 7.73 14.76 13.67
CA TRP A 79 6.65 13.78 13.80
C TRP A 79 6.41 13.01 12.51
N ALA A 80 6.36 13.70 11.36
CA ALA A 80 6.19 13.07 10.06
C ALA A 80 7.32 12.08 9.74
N TYR A 81 8.57 12.44 10.01
CA TYR A 81 9.71 11.54 9.90
C TYR A 81 9.57 10.31 10.80
N GLU A 82 9.17 10.48 12.07
CA GLU A 82 8.99 9.36 12.99
C GLU A 82 7.89 8.39 12.55
N TYR A 83 6.80 8.89 11.93
CA TYR A 83 5.78 8.03 11.31
C TYR A 83 6.38 7.21 10.17
N GLU A 84 7.09 7.84 9.24
CA GLU A 84 7.68 7.12 8.11
C GLU A 84 8.75 6.12 8.59
N GLN A 85 9.54 6.47 9.61
CA GLN A 85 10.52 5.57 10.21
C GLN A 85 9.84 4.34 10.84
N ARG A 86 8.71 4.54 11.55
CA ARG A 86 7.93 3.42 12.12
C ARG A 86 7.41 2.51 11.03
N LYS A 87 6.85 3.08 9.95
CA LYS A 87 6.39 2.33 8.78
C LYS A 87 7.54 1.53 8.13
N ALA A 88 8.71 2.13 7.92
CA ALA A 88 9.85 1.44 7.35
C ALA A 88 10.28 0.23 8.22
N LYS A 89 10.35 0.42 9.54
CA LYS A 89 10.64 -0.66 10.49
C LYS A 89 9.58 -1.75 10.46
N TYR A 90 8.30 -1.35 10.44
CA TYR A 90 7.17 -2.27 10.39
C TYR A 90 7.23 -3.20 9.17
N VAL A 91 7.35 -2.61 7.98
CA VAL A 91 7.34 -3.33 6.71
C VAL A 91 8.48 -4.34 6.67
N ASN A 92 9.67 -3.95 7.12
CA ASN A 92 10.82 -4.83 7.19
C ASN A 92 10.66 -5.97 8.22
N ASN A 93 10.13 -5.68 9.41
CA ASN A 93 9.87 -6.70 10.42
C ASN A 93 8.77 -7.67 9.96
N TRP A 94 7.75 -7.18 9.26
CA TRP A 94 6.70 -8.03 8.73
C TRP A 94 7.25 -8.93 7.62
N ALA A 95 8.09 -8.40 6.72
CA ALA A 95 8.76 -9.17 5.69
C ALA A 95 9.58 -10.31 6.28
N GLU A 96 10.36 -9.98 7.32
CA GLU A 96 11.13 -10.97 8.07
C GLU A 96 10.20 -12.02 8.68
N LYS A 97 9.15 -11.63 9.41
CA LYS A 97 8.20 -12.57 10.03
C LYS A 97 7.63 -13.58 9.02
N GLN A 98 7.29 -13.12 7.81
CA GLN A 98 6.70 -13.97 6.78
C GLN A 98 7.72 -14.75 5.95
N GLY A 99 9.01 -14.41 6.03
CA GLY A 99 10.03 -15.03 5.19
C GLY A 99 9.94 -14.59 3.74
N ILE A 100 9.48 -13.37 3.48
CA ILE A 100 9.40 -12.77 2.14
C ILE A 100 10.47 -11.70 1.96
N GLN A 101 10.76 -11.38 0.71
CA GLN A 101 11.56 -10.22 0.33
C GLN A 101 10.69 -9.27 -0.51
N PHE A 102 10.56 -8.02 -0.07
CA PHE A 102 10.06 -6.97 -0.95
C PHE A 102 11.11 -6.68 -2.03
N VAL A 103 10.70 -6.71 -3.29
CA VAL A 103 11.57 -6.49 -4.45
C VAL A 103 11.32 -5.12 -5.08
N ASP A 104 10.13 -4.56 -4.88
CA ASP A 104 9.80 -3.23 -5.37
C ASP A 104 8.64 -2.62 -4.56
N ILE A 105 8.61 -1.29 -4.48
CA ILE A 105 7.48 -0.52 -3.96
C ILE A 105 7.30 0.66 -4.90
N ILE A 106 6.27 0.58 -5.74
CA ILE A 106 6.04 1.51 -6.85
C ILE A 106 4.92 2.48 -6.44
N PRO A 107 5.24 3.74 -6.09
CA PRO A 107 4.22 4.73 -5.83
C PRO A 107 3.68 5.32 -7.14
N ARG A 108 2.36 5.49 -7.20
CA ARG A 108 1.69 6.37 -8.15
C ARG A 108 0.96 7.48 -7.40
N ILE A 109 1.30 8.70 -7.76
CA ILE A 109 0.87 9.92 -7.07
C ILE A 109 -0.19 10.63 -7.93
N VAL A 110 -1.31 10.96 -7.30
CA VAL A 110 -2.36 11.80 -7.89
C VAL A 110 -2.53 13.02 -6.99
N ILE A 111 -2.10 14.18 -7.46
CA ILE A 111 -2.29 15.45 -6.76
C ILE A 111 -3.73 15.90 -6.97
N ARG A 112 -4.54 15.85 -5.89
CA ARG A 112 -5.96 16.20 -5.92
C ARG A 112 -6.17 17.71 -5.75
N LYS A 113 -5.33 18.36 -4.95
CA LYS A 113 -5.30 19.82 -4.75
C LYS A 113 -3.86 20.26 -4.52
N SER A 114 -3.48 21.39 -5.08
CA SER A 114 -2.20 22.05 -4.81
C SER A 114 -2.42 23.53 -4.50
N LYS A 115 -1.58 24.07 -3.61
CA LYS A 115 -1.37 25.50 -3.42
C LYS A 115 0.13 25.73 -3.44
N VAL A 116 0.62 26.25 -4.56
CA VAL A 116 2.04 26.48 -4.82
C VAL A 116 2.35 27.95 -4.59
N GLY A 117 3.43 28.22 -3.85
CA GLY A 117 3.95 29.55 -3.62
C GLY A 117 5.47 29.49 -3.46
N ASP A 118 6.14 30.64 -3.60
CA ASP A 118 7.59 30.71 -3.80
C ASP A 118 8.43 29.97 -2.76
N ASN A 119 8.00 30.02 -1.50
CA ASN A 119 8.71 29.42 -0.36
C ASN A 119 7.96 28.27 0.30
N LYS A 120 6.68 28.05 -0.05
CA LYS A 120 5.82 27.08 0.65
C LYS A 120 4.76 26.53 -0.29
N CYS A 121 4.67 25.21 -0.33
CA CYS A 121 3.68 24.49 -1.12
C CYS A 121 2.86 23.54 -0.22
N SER A 122 1.56 23.44 -0.47
CA SER A 122 0.64 22.52 0.22
C SER A 122 -0.09 21.65 -0.79
N PHE A 123 -0.23 20.36 -0.49
CA PHE A 123 -0.83 19.38 -1.38
C PHE A 123 -1.83 18.49 -0.64
N SER A 124 -2.88 18.11 -1.35
CA SER A 124 -3.69 16.94 -1.04
C SER A 124 -3.36 15.87 -2.06
N ILE A 125 -2.80 14.75 -1.61
CA ILE A 125 -2.25 13.71 -2.47
C ILE A 125 -2.97 12.39 -2.21
N LEU A 126 -3.34 11.70 -3.27
CA LEU A 126 -3.62 10.27 -3.24
C LEU A 126 -2.36 9.53 -3.69
N CYS A 127 -1.90 8.59 -2.87
CA CYS A 127 -0.79 7.70 -3.19
C CYS A 127 -1.29 6.26 -3.26
N ASN A 128 -1.21 5.67 -4.45
CA ASN A 128 -1.35 4.23 -4.67
C ASN A 128 0.05 3.63 -4.62
N ALA A 129 0.37 2.85 -3.61
CA ALA A 129 1.66 2.16 -3.51
C ALA A 129 1.48 0.67 -3.81
N GLU A 130 2.09 0.20 -4.89
CA GLU A 130 2.16 -1.22 -5.23
C GLU A 130 3.40 -1.85 -4.59
N TYR A 131 3.18 -2.78 -3.68
CA TYR A 131 4.23 -3.56 -3.02
C TYR A 131 4.39 -4.89 -3.73
N LYS A 132 5.58 -5.13 -4.28
CA LYS A 132 5.95 -6.39 -4.92
C LYS A 132 6.87 -7.19 -4.00
N TYR A 133 6.57 -8.47 -3.84
CA TYR A 133 7.36 -9.36 -2.99
C TYR A 133 7.44 -10.78 -3.52
N ILE A 134 8.52 -11.46 -3.14
CA ILE A 134 8.80 -12.85 -3.49
C ILE A 134 9.02 -13.68 -2.23
N TYR A 135 8.81 -14.98 -2.37
CA TYR A 135 9.38 -15.96 -1.46
C TYR A 135 10.76 -16.36 -2.00
N PRO A 136 11.84 -16.38 -1.18
CA PRO A 136 13.20 -16.63 -1.66
C PRO A 136 13.39 -17.98 -2.38
N ASP A 137 12.56 -18.98 -2.06
CA ASP A 137 12.59 -20.30 -2.70
C ASP A 137 11.80 -20.35 -4.03
N GLN A 138 11.08 -19.27 -4.39
CA GLN A 138 10.34 -19.11 -5.63
C GLN A 138 10.53 -17.69 -6.22
N PRO A 139 11.77 -17.29 -6.56
CA PRO A 139 12.10 -15.90 -6.92
C PRO A 139 11.41 -15.41 -8.20
N GLU A 140 11.01 -16.31 -9.10
CA GLU A 140 10.29 -15.99 -10.34
C GLU A 140 8.80 -15.67 -10.12
N GLN A 141 8.25 -16.01 -8.94
CA GLN A 141 6.84 -15.77 -8.62
C GLN A 141 6.68 -14.46 -7.84
N ILE A 142 6.45 -13.37 -8.57
CA ILE A 142 6.24 -12.04 -8.00
C ILE A 142 4.78 -11.91 -7.56
N ASN A 143 4.59 -11.72 -6.25
CA ASN A 143 3.32 -11.35 -5.66
C ASN A 143 3.18 -9.82 -5.64
N SER A 144 1.96 -9.31 -5.68
CA SER A 144 1.69 -7.87 -5.68
C SER A 144 0.49 -7.55 -4.80
N SER A 145 0.57 -6.44 -4.08
CA SER A 145 -0.51 -5.87 -3.28
C SER A 145 -0.49 -4.36 -3.40
N ARG A 146 -1.65 -3.69 -3.27
CA ARG A 146 -1.75 -2.23 -3.36
C ARG A 146 -2.33 -1.64 -2.10
N ILE A 147 -1.77 -0.50 -1.69
CA ILE A 147 -2.26 0.27 -0.55
C ILE A 147 -2.47 1.71 -0.99
N GLY A 148 -3.69 2.20 -0.79
CA GLY A 148 -4.10 3.56 -1.05
C GLY A 148 -4.01 4.42 0.20
N THR A 149 -3.37 5.58 0.08
CA THR A 149 -3.23 6.54 1.19
C THR A 149 -3.54 7.96 0.73
N TYR A 150 -4.10 8.75 1.64
CA TYR A 150 -4.52 10.13 1.38
C TYR A 150 -3.74 11.07 2.29
N HIS A 151 -2.91 11.92 1.70
CA HIS A 151 -1.93 12.76 2.41
C HIS A 151 -2.31 14.23 2.38
N SER A 152 -2.21 14.88 3.53
CA SER A 152 -2.03 16.33 3.65
C SER A 152 -0.54 16.61 3.78
N PHE A 153 0.03 17.24 2.76
CA PHE A 153 1.48 17.30 2.56
C PHE A 153 1.94 18.74 2.37
N GLN A 154 3.07 19.12 2.95
CA GLN A 154 3.61 20.48 2.89
C GLN A 154 5.11 20.47 2.68
N LEU A 155 5.54 21.21 1.65
CA LEU A 155 6.95 21.49 1.37
C LEU A 155 7.27 22.94 1.71
N THR A 156 8.51 23.17 2.16
CA THR A 156 9.06 24.51 2.35
C THR A 156 10.44 24.58 1.72
N LYS A 157 10.72 25.68 1.04
CA LYS A 157 12.01 25.92 0.39
C LYS A 157 13.04 26.31 1.46
N ARG A 158 14.20 25.66 1.42
CA ARG A 158 15.41 25.96 2.22
C ARG A 158 16.61 26.01 1.29
N ASP A 159 17.78 26.39 1.81
CA ASP A 159 19.02 26.51 1.03
C ASP A 159 19.39 25.21 0.30
N SER A 160 19.03 24.06 0.86
CA SER A 160 19.25 22.72 0.31
C SER A 160 18.13 22.22 -0.62
N GLY A 161 17.14 23.06 -0.96
CA GLY A 161 15.98 22.70 -1.77
C GLY A 161 14.67 22.57 -0.99
N TRP A 162 13.72 21.82 -1.53
CA TRP A 162 12.40 21.62 -0.91
C TRP A 162 12.44 20.50 0.14
N ILE A 163 11.92 20.79 1.34
CA ILE A 163 11.89 19.84 2.46
C ILE A 163 10.47 19.64 2.99
N ILE A 164 10.16 18.43 3.46
CA ILE A 164 8.86 18.11 4.08
C ILE A 164 8.80 18.75 5.47
N THR A 165 7.87 19.69 5.63
CA THR A 165 7.61 20.35 6.93
C THR A 165 6.36 19.82 7.61
N LYS A 166 5.46 19.18 6.87
CA LYS A 166 4.28 18.51 7.40
C LYS A 166 3.83 17.41 6.44
N GLU A 167 3.54 16.25 6.98
CA GLU A 167 2.84 15.17 6.29
C GLU A 167 1.86 14.54 7.30
N TRP A 168 0.63 14.33 6.86
CA TRP A 168 -0.39 13.65 7.65
C TRP A 168 -1.22 12.74 6.75
N TYR A 169 -1.30 11.47 7.11
CA TYR A 169 -2.16 10.47 6.48
C TYR A 169 -2.51 9.40 7.52
N THR A 170 -3.60 8.68 7.30
CA THR A 170 -3.91 7.49 8.10
C THR A 170 -2.93 6.39 7.72
N ASP A 171 -1.97 6.12 8.61
CA ASP A 171 -0.95 5.12 8.37
C ASP A 171 -1.52 3.69 8.55
N PRO A 172 -1.55 2.86 7.49
CA PRO A 172 -2.00 1.48 7.58
C PRO A 172 -1.09 0.59 8.45
N PHE A 173 0.07 1.10 8.85
CA PHE A 173 1.08 0.42 9.66
C PHE A 173 1.36 1.15 10.99
N ALA A 174 0.39 1.92 11.49
CA ALA A 174 0.55 2.72 12.71
C ALA A 174 0.87 1.88 13.96
N ASP A 175 0.51 0.59 13.97
CA ASP A 175 0.90 -0.34 15.04
C ASP A 175 2.39 -0.68 14.94
N SER A 176 3.06 -0.90 16.07
CA SER A 176 4.42 -1.44 16.07
C SER A 176 4.40 -2.97 15.95
N LEU A 177 5.38 -3.53 15.23
CA LEU A 177 5.64 -4.97 15.18
C LEU A 177 7.02 -5.23 15.80
N SER A 178 7.05 -5.87 16.96
CA SER A 178 8.28 -6.37 17.58
C SER A 178 8.40 -7.88 17.37
N LEU A 179 9.57 -8.33 16.92
CA LEU A 179 9.86 -9.72 16.59
C LEU A 179 10.26 -10.56 17.82
N GLU A 180 10.71 -9.93 18.90
CA GLU A 180 11.35 -10.59 20.06
C GLU A 180 10.48 -11.64 20.76
N SER A 181 9.16 -11.63 20.55
CA SER A 181 8.22 -12.56 21.17
C SER A 181 7.50 -13.50 20.19
N ILE A 182 7.87 -13.47 18.91
CA ILE A 182 7.19 -14.23 17.85
C ILE A 182 8.04 -15.45 17.51
N LYS A 183 7.42 -16.62 17.33
CA LYS A 183 8.09 -17.83 16.83
C LYS A 183 8.33 -17.71 15.31
N VAL A 184 9.17 -16.75 14.93
CA VAL A 184 9.39 -16.33 13.54
C VAL A 184 9.79 -17.53 12.67
N ASP A 185 10.73 -18.35 13.12
CA ASP A 185 11.23 -19.48 12.32
C ASP A 185 10.13 -20.52 12.04
N THR A 186 9.32 -20.86 13.05
CA THR A 186 8.18 -21.79 12.87
C THR A 186 7.12 -21.24 11.91
N ILE A 187 6.92 -19.92 11.89
CA ILE A 187 5.99 -19.28 10.95
C ILE A 187 6.56 -19.33 9.53
N LYS A 188 7.82 -18.93 9.35
CA LYS A 188 8.54 -18.99 8.06
C LYS A 188 8.53 -20.39 7.47
N GLU A 189 8.92 -21.40 8.25
CA GLU A 189 8.95 -22.80 7.83
C GLU A 189 7.57 -23.29 7.39
N TYR A 190 6.53 -22.97 8.18
CA TYR A 190 5.17 -23.34 7.84
C TYR A 190 4.75 -22.71 6.51
N ILE A 191 4.93 -21.39 6.34
CA ILE A 191 4.53 -20.68 5.11
C ILE A 191 5.32 -21.18 3.90
N ALA A 192 6.64 -21.33 4.03
CA ALA A 192 7.51 -21.81 2.95
C ALA A 192 7.10 -23.21 2.45
N SER A 193 6.61 -24.07 3.34
CA SER A 193 6.13 -25.41 2.99
C SER A 193 4.76 -25.45 2.29
N GLN A 194 4.01 -24.34 2.25
CA GLN A 194 2.68 -24.33 1.65
C GLN A 194 2.74 -24.21 0.13
N PRO A 195 1.86 -24.92 -0.60
CA PRO A 195 1.71 -24.74 -2.04
C PRO A 195 0.82 -23.53 -2.36
N SER A 196 0.85 -23.09 -3.61
CA SER A 196 -0.19 -22.21 -4.15
C SER A 196 -1.57 -22.84 -4.02
N ARG A 197 -2.61 -22.03 -3.83
CA ARG A 197 -4.00 -22.51 -3.79
C ARG A 197 -4.64 -22.42 -5.16
N ASP A 198 -5.27 -23.51 -5.61
CA ASP A 198 -6.15 -23.47 -6.77
C ASP A 198 -7.49 -22.83 -6.38
N LEU A 199 -7.75 -21.64 -6.93
CA LEU A 199 -8.99 -20.88 -6.72
C LEU A 199 -9.86 -20.83 -7.98
N SER A 200 -9.53 -21.60 -9.03
CA SER A 200 -10.26 -21.59 -10.31
C SER A 200 -11.68 -22.15 -10.18
N GLY A 201 -11.88 -23.12 -9.29
CA GLY A 201 -13.16 -23.80 -9.04
C GLY A 201 -14.13 -23.10 -8.09
N ILE A 202 -13.85 -21.86 -7.64
CA ILE A 202 -14.80 -21.14 -6.76
C ILE A 202 -16.09 -20.77 -7.52
N ASN A 203 -17.21 -20.72 -6.81
CA ASN A 203 -18.50 -20.40 -7.44
C ASN A 203 -18.56 -18.96 -8.00
N ASP A 204 -19.47 -18.72 -8.93
CA ASP A 204 -19.55 -17.45 -9.65
C ASP A 204 -19.91 -16.25 -8.75
N LYS A 205 -20.64 -16.48 -7.65
CA LYS A 205 -20.92 -15.41 -6.69
C LYS A 205 -19.66 -14.96 -5.95
N ARG A 206 -18.73 -15.87 -5.65
CA ARG A 206 -17.41 -15.55 -5.07
C ARG A 206 -16.53 -14.82 -6.08
N LYS A 207 -16.58 -15.21 -7.36
CA LYS A 207 -15.90 -14.47 -8.44
C LYS A 207 -16.43 -13.04 -8.54
N GLY A 208 -17.76 -12.87 -8.56
CA GLY A 208 -18.40 -11.55 -8.58
C GLY A 208 -18.06 -10.69 -7.35
N ALA A 209 -17.94 -11.30 -6.16
CA ALA A 209 -17.45 -10.61 -4.97
C ALA A 209 -16.03 -10.08 -5.15
N LYS A 210 -15.11 -10.90 -5.69
CA LYS A 210 -13.73 -10.48 -5.99
C LYS A 210 -13.70 -9.36 -7.03
N GLU A 211 -14.40 -9.53 -8.15
CA GLU A 211 -14.46 -8.54 -9.23
C GLU A 211 -14.95 -7.18 -8.74
N TYR A 212 -15.96 -7.18 -7.86
CA TYR A 212 -16.43 -5.95 -7.24
C TYR A 212 -15.34 -5.29 -6.38
N ALA A 213 -14.66 -6.09 -5.55
CA ALA A 213 -13.59 -5.59 -4.69
C ALA A 213 -12.45 -4.97 -5.51
N ASP A 214 -12.01 -5.64 -6.59
CA ASP A 214 -10.94 -5.16 -7.47
C ASP A 214 -11.29 -3.81 -8.11
N LYS A 215 -12.57 -3.60 -8.45
CA LYS A 215 -13.05 -2.43 -9.18
C LYS A 215 -13.27 -1.21 -8.29
N TYR A 216 -13.61 -1.38 -7.02
CA TYR A 216 -14.12 -0.30 -6.16
C TYR A 216 -13.34 -0.07 -4.86
N CYS A 217 -12.15 -0.67 -4.70
CA CYS A 217 -11.26 -0.51 -3.54
C CYS A 217 -10.53 0.87 -3.49
N GLY A 218 -11.23 1.95 -3.82
CA GLY A 218 -10.73 3.32 -3.69
C GLY A 218 -9.37 3.57 -4.31
N ALA A 219 -8.50 4.25 -3.55
CA ALA A 219 -7.14 4.59 -3.95
C ALA A 219 -6.23 3.38 -4.19
N ALA A 220 -6.56 2.18 -3.71
CA ALA A 220 -5.78 0.96 -3.92
C ALA A 220 -6.10 0.21 -5.21
N THR A 221 -7.15 0.63 -5.94
CA THR A 221 -7.49 0.00 -7.23
C THR A 221 -6.38 0.19 -8.27
N LYS A 222 -6.40 -0.65 -9.32
CA LYS A 222 -5.59 -0.44 -10.52
C LYS A 222 -6.01 0.86 -11.23
N GLU A 223 -5.08 1.46 -11.97
CA GLU A 223 -5.33 2.71 -12.70
C GLU A 223 -6.51 2.60 -13.67
N GLU A 224 -6.68 1.44 -14.33
CA GLU A 224 -7.80 1.19 -15.24
C GLU A 224 -9.19 1.37 -14.59
N TYR A 225 -9.28 1.22 -13.26
CA TYR A 225 -10.51 1.44 -12.51
C TYR A 225 -10.66 2.88 -11.98
N GLY A 226 -9.60 3.69 -12.06
CA GLY A 226 -9.64 5.14 -11.83
C GLY A 226 -9.59 5.58 -10.36
N PHE A 227 -9.08 4.74 -9.45
CA PHE A 227 -8.88 5.09 -8.04
C PHE A 227 -10.16 5.55 -7.33
N LYS A 228 -11.26 4.82 -7.54
CA LYS A 228 -12.62 5.26 -7.17
C LYS A 228 -13.35 4.29 -6.26
N TYR A 229 -14.23 4.88 -5.46
CA TYR A 229 -15.29 4.19 -4.74
C TYR A 229 -16.54 4.05 -5.64
N ASN A 230 -17.49 3.19 -5.25
CA ASN A 230 -18.78 3.11 -5.93
C ASN A 230 -19.68 4.29 -5.53
N ASN A 231 -19.97 5.18 -6.47
CA ASN A 231 -20.76 6.39 -6.25
C ASN A 231 -22.25 6.14 -5.96
N LYS A 232 -22.75 4.91 -6.11
CA LYS A 232 -24.10 4.54 -5.64
C LYS A 232 -24.20 4.53 -4.11
N TYR A 233 -23.07 4.34 -3.43
CA TYR A 233 -23.00 4.23 -1.98
C TYR A 233 -22.29 5.45 -1.42
N ARG A 234 -22.78 5.91 -0.27
CA ARG A 234 -22.10 6.94 0.51
C ARG A 234 -20.74 6.44 0.96
N ASP A 235 -19.73 7.29 0.84
CA ASP A 235 -18.41 7.08 1.43
C ASP A 235 -18.46 7.43 2.93
N PHE A 236 -18.32 6.42 3.78
CA PHE A 236 -18.32 6.58 5.23
C PHE A 236 -16.91 6.72 5.83
N ASN A 237 -15.85 6.83 5.02
CA ASN A 237 -14.48 6.98 5.54
C ASN A 237 -14.31 8.13 6.54
N PRO A 238 -14.93 9.31 6.35
CA PRO A 238 -14.83 10.42 7.30
C PRO A 238 -15.49 10.15 8.67
N GLU A 239 -16.49 9.28 8.71
CA GLU A 239 -17.32 9.00 9.91
C GLU A 239 -16.95 7.67 10.58
N GLY A 240 -16.22 6.82 9.87
CA GLY A 240 -15.96 5.43 10.24
C GLY A 240 -17.02 4.48 9.72
N GLY A 241 -16.67 3.19 9.62
CA GLY A 241 -17.58 2.13 9.18
C GLY A 241 -17.49 1.74 7.70
N ASP A 242 -16.69 2.45 6.91
CA ASP A 242 -16.62 2.22 5.48
C ASP A 242 -16.06 0.83 5.09
N CYS A 243 -15.24 0.23 5.95
CA CYS A 243 -14.82 -1.17 5.81
C CYS A 243 -16.00 -2.16 5.77
N ALA A 244 -17.01 -1.98 6.63
CA ALA A 244 -18.20 -2.81 6.64
C ALA A 244 -19.17 -2.43 5.53
N ASN A 245 -19.26 -1.13 5.19
CA ASN A 245 -20.00 -0.66 4.03
C ASN A 245 -19.49 -1.33 2.74
N PHE A 246 -18.17 -1.36 2.54
CA PHE A 246 -17.54 -2.01 1.40
C PHE A 246 -17.72 -3.52 1.39
N ALA A 247 -17.54 -4.19 2.54
CA ALA A 247 -17.84 -5.61 2.68
C ALA A 247 -19.31 -5.91 2.31
N SER A 248 -20.23 -5.05 2.75
CA SER A 248 -21.65 -5.20 2.45
C SER A 248 -21.94 -5.02 0.96
N GLN A 249 -21.33 -4.01 0.34
CA GLN A 249 -21.41 -3.79 -1.11
C GLN A 249 -20.85 -4.97 -1.91
N ILE A 250 -19.71 -5.54 -1.52
CA ILE A 250 -19.12 -6.73 -2.15
C ILE A 250 -20.11 -7.90 -2.13
N LEU A 251 -20.78 -8.13 -1.01
CA LEU A 251 -21.77 -9.21 -0.88
C LEU A 251 -23.07 -8.88 -1.65
N HIS A 252 -23.56 -7.65 -1.59
CA HIS A 252 -24.80 -7.28 -2.26
C HIS A 252 -24.63 -7.21 -3.78
N GLU A 253 -23.74 -6.35 -4.26
CA GLU A 253 -23.56 -6.04 -5.68
C GLU A 253 -22.74 -7.13 -6.38
N GLY A 254 -21.67 -7.60 -5.76
CA GLY A 254 -20.79 -8.64 -6.32
C GLY A 254 -21.40 -10.03 -6.20
N ALA A 255 -21.73 -10.45 -4.97
CA ALA A 255 -22.24 -11.79 -4.69
C ALA A 255 -23.75 -11.99 -4.85
N LYS A 256 -24.51 -10.92 -5.13
CA LYS A 256 -25.97 -10.94 -5.32
C LYS A 256 -26.74 -11.38 -4.07
N PHE A 257 -26.22 -11.08 -2.88
CA PHE A 257 -26.96 -11.30 -1.65
C PHE A 257 -28.15 -10.33 -1.60
N LYS A 258 -29.34 -10.86 -1.28
CA LYS A 258 -30.53 -10.02 -1.12
C LYS A 258 -30.46 -9.25 0.19
N GLU A 259 -30.73 -7.96 0.10
CA GLU A 259 -30.97 -7.11 1.26
C GLU A 259 -32.23 -7.53 2.01
N ASN A 260 -32.33 -7.13 3.27
CA ASN A 260 -33.54 -7.27 4.07
C ASN A 260 -33.63 -6.12 5.08
N SER A 261 -34.71 -6.07 5.88
CA SER A 261 -34.92 -4.99 6.84
C SER A 261 -33.80 -4.80 7.88
N THR A 262 -32.97 -5.81 8.13
CA THR A 262 -31.87 -5.76 9.11
C THR A 262 -30.54 -5.34 8.49
N TRP A 263 -30.28 -5.77 7.25
CA TRP A 263 -29.08 -5.45 6.49
C TRP A 263 -29.49 -4.90 5.12
N ASN A 264 -29.49 -3.57 5.02
CA ASN A 264 -29.86 -2.84 3.81
C ASN A 264 -29.17 -1.48 3.74
N TYR A 265 -29.21 -0.92 2.53
CA TYR A 265 -28.83 0.44 2.22
C TYR A 265 -29.91 1.09 1.36
N ASP A 266 -30.35 2.29 1.75
CA ASP A 266 -31.34 3.06 1.00
C ASP A 266 -30.93 4.53 0.93
N ASN A 267 -30.60 4.99 -0.29
CA ASN A 267 -30.40 6.41 -0.62
C ASN A 267 -29.52 7.21 0.38
N GLY A 268 -28.37 6.66 0.76
CA GLY A 268 -27.41 7.31 1.68
C GLY A 268 -27.59 6.92 3.15
N SER A 269 -28.68 6.24 3.48
CA SER A 269 -28.93 5.64 4.79
C SER A 269 -28.53 4.16 4.78
N ALA A 270 -27.90 3.70 5.85
CA ALA A 270 -27.45 2.33 6.00
C ALA A 270 -27.87 1.80 7.36
N THR A 271 -28.30 0.53 7.44
CA THR A 271 -28.51 -0.08 8.75
C THR A 271 -27.20 -0.33 9.49
N GLY A 272 -27.26 -0.46 10.81
CA GLY A 272 -26.08 -0.78 11.63
C GLY A 272 -25.28 -1.99 11.11
N PRO A 273 -25.91 -3.15 10.80
CA PRO A 273 -25.23 -4.29 10.20
C PRO A 273 -24.60 -4.04 8.83
N TRP A 274 -25.05 -3.04 8.07
CA TRP A 274 -24.44 -2.70 6.78
C TRP A 274 -23.12 -1.94 6.94
N VAL A 275 -23.04 -1.01 7.90
CA VAL A 275 -21.95 -0.02 8.00
C VAL A 275 -21.06 -0.18 9.23
N ASN A 276 -21.40 -0.99 10.23
CA ASN A 276 -20.58 -1.16 11.43
C ASN A 276 -19.91 -2.55 11.46
N ALA A 277 -18.58 -2.59 11.59
CA ALA A 277 -17.78 -3.82 11.53
C ALA A 277 -18.23 -4.92 12.52
N GLY A 278 -18.51 -4.56 13.76
CA GLY A 278 -19.03 -5.49 14.76
C GLY A 278 -20.43 -5.97 14.42
N LYS A 279 -21.37 -5.03 14.18
CA LYS A 279 -22.77 -5.38 13.86
C LYS A 279 -22.87 -6.22 12.58
N PHE A 280 -22.07 -5.91 11.56
CA PHE A 280 -21.93 -6.72 10.34
C PHE A 280 -21.49 -8.14 10.67
N THR A 281 -20.39 -8.29 11.43
CA THR A 281 -19.85 -9.59 11.80
C THR A 281 -20.87 -10.43 12.58
N TYR A 282 -21.50 -9.87 13.61
CA TYR A 282 -22.51 -10.56 14.39
C TYR A 282 -23.77 -10.88 13.57
N TYR A 283 -24.21 -9.98 12.70
CA TYR A 283 -25.33 -10.25 11.78
C TYR A 283 -25.02 -11.43 10.86
N MET A 284 -23.85 -11.46 10.23
CA MET A 284 -23.46 -12.52 9.31
C MET A 284 -23.44 -13.89 10.02
N LEU A 285 -22.90 -13.94 11.24
CA LEU A 285 -22.87 -15.17 12.05
C LEU A 285 -24.26 -15.58 12.55
N ASN A 286 -25.01 -14.65 13.15
CA ASN A 286 -26.29 -14.97 13.80
C ASN A 286 -27.42 -15.25 12.80
N SER A 287 -27.34 -14.70 11.58
CA SER A 287 -28.32 -14.99 10.52
C SER A 287 -28.06 -16.30 9.79
N GLY A 288 -26.95 -17.00 10.07
CA GLY A 288 -26.54 -18.20 9.33
C GLY A 288 -25.97 -17.91 7.94
N ARG A 289 -25.76 -16.64 7.57
CA ARG A 289 -25.08 -16.24 6.32
C ARG A 289 -23.57 -16.51 6.35
N ALA A 290 -23.02 -16.73 7.54
CA ALA A 290 -21.61 -17.07 7.73
C ALA A 290 -21.40 -17.97 8.96
N SER A 291 -20.22 -18.58 9.03
CA SER A 291 -19.75 -19.38 10.18
C SER A 291 -18.30 -19.05 10.53
N LEU A 292 -17.94 -19.23 11.81
CA LEU A 292 -16.59 -19.00 12.29
C LEU A 292 -15.68 -20.19 11.91
N ILE A 293 -14.56 -19.91 11.22
CA ILE A 293 -13.51 -20.90 10.94
C ILE A 293 -12.57 -21.00 12.15
N ALA A 294 -12.08 -19.86 12.64
CA ALA A 294 -11.18 -19.78 13.80
C ALA A 294 -11.20 -18.38 14.41
N LYS A 295 -10.87 -18.29 15.70
CA LYS A 295 -10.70 -17.02 16.42
C LYS A 295 -9.49 -17.07 17.35
N GLY A 296 -8.69 -16.01 17.38
CA GLY A 296 -7.57 -15.93 18.32
C GLY A 296 -6.50 -14.91 17.93
N SER A 297 -5.36 -14.95 18.61
CA SER A 297 -4.15 -14.24 18.18
C SER A 297 -3.65 -14.80 16.85
N TYR A 298 -2.72 -14.08 16.22
CA TYR A 298 -2.09 -14.50 14.96
C TYR A 298 -1.59 -15.96 15.02
N GLU A 299 -0.83 -16.32 16.06
CA GLU A 299 -0.21 -17.64 16.22
C GLU A 299 -1.25 -18.77 16.32
N LYS A 300 -2.46 -18.45 16.80
CA LYS A 300 -3.56 -19.43 16.91
C LYS A 300 -4.29 -19.65 15.60
N VAL A 301 -4.32 -18.65 14.71
CA VAL A 301 -5.20 -18.69 13.53
C VAL A 301 -4.47 -18.71 12.19
N TYR A 302 -3.18 -18.37 12.12
CA TYR A 302 -2.50 -18.19 10.84
C TYR A 302 -2.55 -19.44 9.95
N LYS A 303 -2.44 -20.64 10.53
CA LYS A 303 -2.61 -21.90 9.79
C LYS A 303 -4.02 -22.09 9.25
N ALA A 304 -5.04 -21.69 10.02
CA ALA A 304 -6.44 -21.75 9.59
C ALA A 304 -6.79 -20.71 8.51
N SER A 305 -6.00 -19.64 8.36
CA SER A 305 -6.20 -18.62 7.33
C SER A 305 -6.12 -19.17 5.91
N TYR A 306 -5.41 -20.28 5.70
CA TYR A 306 -5.32 -20.99 4.43
C TYR A 306 -6.65 -21.65 3.98
N LYS A 307 -7.63 -21.76 4.89
CA LYS A 307 -8.98 -22.25 4.58
C LYS A 307 -9.91 -21.17 4.02
N LEU A 308 -9.52 -19.89 4.09
CA LEU A 308 -10.34 -18.79 3.59
C LEU A 308 -10.41 -18.83 2.06
N LEU A 309 -11.57 -18.52 1.50
CA LEU A 309 -11.77 -18.42 0.06
C LEU A 309 -12.18 -16.99 -0.32
N PRO A 310 -11.96 -16.53 -1.57
CA PRO A 310 -12.47 -15.24 -2.03
C PRO A 310 -13.95 -15.07 -1.69
N GLY A 311 -14.30 -13.95 -1.07
CA GLY A 311 -15.65 -13.68 -0.54
C GLY A 311 -15.88 -14.04 0.94
N ASP A 312 -14.97 -14.80 1.55
CA ASP A 312 -14.90 -14.89 3.02
C ASP A 312 -14.37 -13.56 3.59
N PHE A 313 -14.34 -13.40 4.92
CA PHE A 313 -13.77 -12.18 5.51
C PHE A 313 -13.04 -12.43 6.82
N VAL A 314 -12.16 -11.47 7.16
CA VAL A 314 -11.45 -11.41 8.42
C VAL A 314 -11.98 -10.22 9.22
N ALA A 315 -12.38 -10.46 10.47
CA ALA A 315 -12.72 -9.39 11.41
C ALA A 315 -11.59 -9.21 12.44
N TYR A 316 -11.27 -7.94 12.74
CA TYR A 316 -10.18 -7.57 13.64
C TYR A 316 -10.76 -7.00 14.94
N GLU A 317 -10.59 -7.74 16.02
CA GLU A 317 -11.04 -7.39 17.38
C GLU A 317 -9.90 -6.74 18.15
N LYS A 318 -10.11 -5.51 18.64
CA LYS A 318 -9.19 -4.81 19.55
C LYS A 318 -9.92 -4.53 20.86
N LYS A 319 -9.37 -5.02 21.98
CA LYS A 319 -9.95 -4.85 23.33
C LYS A 319 -11.41 -5.30 23.48
N GLY A 320 -11.82 -6.33 22.74
CA GLY A 320 -13.18 -6.89 22.79
C GLY A 320 -14.13 -6.35 21.73
N ASP A 321 -13.77 -5.24 21.08
CA ASP A 321 -14.58 -4.64 20.01
C ASP A 321 -14.02 -5.00 18.63
N ILE A 322 -14.90 -5.42 17.71
CA ILE A 322 -14.53 -5.59 16.30
C ILE A 322 -14.45 -4.21 15.66
N THR A 323 -13.23 -3.73 15.44
CA THR A 323 -12.97 -2.38 14.92
C THR A 323 -12.86 -2.33 13.41
N HIS A 324 -12.68 -3.47 12.75
CA HIS A 324 -12.47 -3.52 11.30
C HIS A 324 -12.84 -4.87 10.70
N VAL A 325 -13.13 -4.89 9.40
CA VAL A 325 -13.31 -6.09 8.58
C VAL A 325 -12.62 -5.93 7.23
N SER A 326 -12.07 -7.02 6.69
CA SER A 326 -11.53 -7.05 5.33
C SER A 326 -12.01 -8.30 4.59
N MET A 327 -12.39 -8.12 3.32
CA MET A 327 -12.90 -9.21 2.49
C MET A 327 -11.73 -9.97 1.87
N VAL A 328 -11.75 -11.29 1.93
CA VAL A 328 -10.77 -12.13 1.25
C VAL A 328 -10.98 -12.02 -0.24
N THR A 329 -9.94 -11.70 -0.99
CA THR A 329 -9.99 -11.51 -2.45
C THR A 329 -9.07 -12.46 -3.20
N GLY A 330 -8.13 -13.11 -2.52
CA GLY A 330 -7.24 -14.06 -3.17
C GLY A 330 -6.28 -14.78 -2.25
N ALA A 331 -5.24 -15.32 -2.87
CA ALA A 331 -4.10 -15.95 -2.23
C ALA A 331 -2.82 -15.58 -2.97
N ASP A 332 -1.69 -15.53 -2.26
CA ASP A 332 -0.38 -15.39 -2.88
C ASP A 332 0.15 -16.75 -3.40
N SER A 333 1.36 -16.74 -3.96
CA SER A 333 2.08 -17.91 -4.49
C SER A 333 2.31 -19.05 -3.48
N LYS A 334 2.31 -18.75 -2.18
CA LYS A 334 2.36 -19.76 -1.09
C LYS A 334 0.99 -20.07 -0.52
N GLY A 335 -0.08 -19.58 -1.13
CA GLY A 335 -1.44 -19.80 -0.65
C GLY A 335 -1.83 -18.92 0.54
N TYR A 336 -1.01 -17.94 0.93
CA TYR A 336 -1.32 -17.04 2.02
C TYR A 336 -2.50 -16.13 1.66
N SER A 337 -3.46 -15.96 2.57
CA SER A 337 -4.71 -15.25 2.26
C SER A 337 -4.51 -13.74 2.05
N LEU A 338 -5.11 -13.22 0.99
CA LEU A 338 -5.08 -11.81 0.63
C LEU A 338 -6.47 -11.21 0.82
N VAL A 339 -6.51 -9.98 1.35
CA VAL A 339 -7.73 -9.26 1.65
C VAL A 339 -7.76 -7.89 1.01
N SER A 340 -8.98 -7.41 0.77
CA SER A 340 -9.26 -6.05 0.34
C SER A 340 -10.25 -5.35 1.28
N CYS A 341 -10.03 -4.07 1.53
CA CYS A 341 -10.88 -3.25 2.41
C CYS A 341 -10.75 -1.75 2.15
N HIS A 342 -11.69 -0.97 2.71
CA HIS A 342 -11.60 0.49 2.87
C HIS A 342 -11.07 0.88 4.25
N ASN A 343 -11.02 2.17 4.60
CA ASN A 343 -10.39 2.74 5.81
C ASN A 343 -8.88 2.44 5.88
N SER A 344 -8.12 3.11 5.01
CA SER A 344 -6.82 2.71 4.44
C SER A 344 -7.06 1.65 3.38
N ASP A 345 -7.28 2.10 2.14
CA ASP A 345 -7.65 1.22 1.04
C ASP A 345 -6.55 0.17 0.82
N ARG A 346 -6.94 -1.09 0.78
CA ARG A 346 -6.03 -2.24 0.63
C ARG A 346 -6.60 -3.14 -0.43
N ASN A 347 -5.81 -3.48 -1.44
CA ASN A 347 -6.19 -4.41 -2.50
C ASN A 347 -5.19 -5.56 -2.55
N ASP A 348 -5.69 -6.78 -2.36
CA ASP A 348 -4.92 -8.03 -2.29
C ASP A 348 -3.73 -7.96 -1.31
N VAL A 349 -3.94 -7.34 -0.16
CA VAL A 349 -2.93 -7.22 0.90
C VAL A 349 -2.97 -8.45 1.81
N PRO A 350 -1.82 -9.02 2.24
CA PRO A 350 -1.80 -10.10 3.22
C PRO A 350 -2.61 -9.76 4.48
N TRP A 351 -3.50 -10.66 4.89
CA TRP A 351 -4.56 -10.37 5.88
C TRP A 351 -4.09 -9.84 7.23
N ASP A 352 -2.85 -10.10 7.63
CA ASP A 352 -2.28 -9.64 8.90
C ASP A 352 -1.34 -8.44 8.76
N LEU A 353 -0.98 -8.04 7.53
CA LEU A 353 -0.11 -6.89 7.30
C LEU A 353 -0.83 -5.62 7.78
N GLY A 354 -0.21 -4.85 8.67
CA GLY A 354 -0.82 -3.72 9.38
C GLY A 354 -1.59 -4.07 10.65
N TRP A 355 -1.65 -5.35 11.04
CA TRP A 355 -2.41 -5.85 12.19
C TRP A 355 -1.53 -6.61 13.19
N SER A 356 -0.47 -5.99 13.70
CA SER A 356 0.52 -6.67 14.56
C SER A 356 0.42 -6.40 16.06
N ASP A 357 -0.47 -5.50 16.50
CA ASP A 357 -0.67 -5.28 17.93
C ASP A 357 -1.12 -6.60 18.59
N LYS A 358 -0.41 -7.03 19.63
CA LYS A 358 -0.68 -8.27 20.37
C LYS A 358 -2.09 -8.34 20.96
N LYS A 359 -2.77 -7.19 21.09
CA LYS A 359 -4.16 -7.08 21.55
C LYS A 359 -5.18 -7.36 20.44
N ILE A 360 -4.74 -7.46 19.18
CA ILE A 360 -5.59 -7.85 18.06
C ILE A 360 -5.90 -9.34 18.15
N LYS A 361 -7.18 -9.66 18.08
CA LYS A 361 -7.65 -11.01 17.78
C LYS A 361 -8.32 -11.00 16.43
N PHE A 362 -8.07 -12.05 15.67
CA PHE A 362 -8.62 -12.23 14.34
C PHE A 362 -9.75 -13.23 14.40
N TRP A 363 -10.78 -12.96 13.62
CA TRP A 363 -11.89 -13.87 13.37
C TRP A 363 -11.87 -14.22 11.90
N LEU A 364 -11.59 -15.47 11.57
CA LEU A 364 -11.63 -15.97 10.21
C LEU A 364 -13.04 -16.50 9.94
N ILE A 365 -13.76 -15.91 9.00
CA ILE A 365 -15.20 -16.13 8.84
C ILE A 365 -15.51 -16.62 7.43
N ARG A 366 -16.15 -17.80 7.36
CA ARG A 366 -16.63 -18.43 6.12
C ARG A 366 -18.01 -17.86 5.78
N VAL A 367 -18.17 -17.30 4.59
CA VAL A 367 -19.48 -16.86 4.08
C VAL A 367 -20.15 -17.98 3.28
N HIS A 368 -21.47 -18.11 3.42
CA HIS A 368 -22.31 -19.11 2.75
C HIS A 368 -23.01 -18.47 1.55
N TYR A 369 -22.55 -18.83 0.34
CA TYR A 369 -22.91 -18.22 -0.95
C TYR A 369 -24.02 -18.98 -1.68
#